data_AF-A0A7K4GVZ7-F1
#
_entry.id   AF-A0A7K4GVZ7-F1
#
_cell.length_a   1.000
_cell.length_b   1.000
_cell.length_c   1.000
_cell.angle_alpha   90.00
_cell.angle_beta   90.00
_cell.angle_gamma   90.00
#
_symmetry.space_group_name_H-M   'P 1'
#
loop_
_entity.id
_entity.type
_entity.pdbx_description
1 polymer ?
#
loop_
_entity_poly.entity_id
_entity_poly.type
_entity_poly.pdbx_seq_one_letter_code
_entity_poly.pdbx_strand_id
1 'polypeptide(L)'
;MDKGDVAMEKGNTNKALEEYNTAREMFPDNLEMKYWTAISLANNNQMEAALPLLKEIFEKDNNWRILTERLPEVEVLNISENDLNKILNLK
;
A
#
# COMPACT_ATOMS: atom_id res chain seq x y z
N MET A 1 -8.35 15.77 -1.95
CA MET A 1 -8.97 14.53 -2.44
C MET A 1 -8.25 14.22 -3.72
N ASP A 2 -7.18 13.45 -3.58
CA ASP A 2 -6.40 13.08 -4.74
C ASP A 2 -7.18 12.05 -5.55
N LYS A 3 -6.92 11.98 -6.86
CA LYS A 3 -7.59 11.02 -7.74
C LYS A 3 -7.37 9.56 -7.29
N GLY A 4 -6.33 9.32 -6.49
CA GLY A 4 -6.07 8.05 -5.80
C GLY A 4 -7.14 7.67 -4.77
N ASP A 5 -7.66 8.63 -4.01
CA ASP A 5 -8.73 8.41 -3.02
C ASP A 5 -10.01 7.92 -3.71
N VAL A 6 -10.34 8.52 -4.86
CA VAL A 6 -11.54 8.19 -5.66
C VAL A 6 -11.42 6.82 -6.36
N ALA A 7 -10.21 6.37 -6.63
CA ALA A 7 -9.97 5.06 -7.26
C ALA A 7 -10.17 3.91 -6.26
N MET A 8 -9.78 4.11 -5.00
CA MET A 8 -10.01 3.16 -3.90
C MET A 8 -11.51 2.95 -3.65
N GLU A 9 -12.31 4.01 -3.72
CA GLU A 9 -13.76 3.99 -3.47
C GLU A 9 -14.57 3.17 -4.50
N LYS A 10 -14.02 2.87 -5.68
CA LYS A 10 -14.75 2.21 -6.78
C LYS A 10 -14.43 0.74 -6.98
N GLY A 11 -13.63 0.12 -6.11
CA GLY A 11 -13.24 -1.30 -6.25
C GLY A 11 -12.55 -1.62 -7.58
N ASN A 12 -12.01 -0.59 -8.25
CA ASN A 12 -11.45 -0.68 -9.60
C ASN A 12 -9.93 -0.77 -9.52
N THR A 13 -9.51 -1.89 -8.96
CA THR A 13 -8.17 -2.14 -8.46
C THR A 13 -7.08 -2.10 -9.55
N ASN A 14 -7.42 -2.43 -10.79
CA ASN A 14 -6.52 -2.29 -11.95
C ASN A 14 -6.20 -0.82 -12.27
N LYS A 15 -7.16 0.08 -12.08
CA LYS A 15 -6.98 1.50 -12.36
C LYS A 15 -6.15 2.19 -11.27
N ALA A 16 -6.32 1.75 -10.02
CA ALA A 16 -5.45 2.19 -8.93
C ALA A 16 -3.98 1.84 -9.21
N LEU A 17 -3.70 0.62 -9.68
CA LEU A 17 -2.37 0.18 -10.09
C LEU A 17 -1.75 1.02 -11.21
N GLU A 18 -2.54 1.39 -12.22
CA GLU A 18 -2.08 2.23 -13.32
C GLU A 18 -1.74 3.65 -12.84
N GLU A 19 -2.64 4.27 -12.07
CA GLU A 19 -2.44 5.60 -11.47
C GLU A 19 -1.25 5.62 -10.52
N TYR A 20 -1.04 4.56 -9.72
CA TYR A 20 0.11 4.44 -8.84
C TYR A 20 1.41 4.20 -9.61
N ASN A 21 1.42 3.41 -10.69
CA ASN A 21 2.61 3.26 -11.53
C ASN A 21 3.02 4.59 -12.16
N THR A 22 2.06 5.34 -12.73
CA THR A 22 2.35 6.68 -13.28
C THR A 22 2.82 7.64 -12.18
N ALA A 23 2.21 7.61 -11.00
CA ALA A 23 2.64 8.41 -9.86
C ALA A 23 4.05 8.07 -9.38
N ARG A 24 4.43 6.78 -9.40
CA ARG A 24 5.77 6.31 -9.01
C ARG A 24 6.84 6.74 -10.00
N GLU A 25 6.52 6.80 -11.29
CA GLU A 25 7.41 7.34 -12.32
C GLU A 25 7.57 8.86 -12.21
N MET A 26 6.52 9.58 -11.80
CA MET A 26 6.56 11.03 -11.64
C MET A 26 7.21 11.48 -10.31
N PHE A 27 7.09 10.69 -9.24
CA PHE A 27 7.58 11.04 -7.90
C PHE A 27 8.35 9.87 -7.23
N PRO A 28 9.51 9.49 -7.76
CA PRO A 28 10.27 8.33 -7.30
C PRO A 28 10.79 8.43 -5.86
N ASP A 29 10.85 9.64 -5.28
CA ASP A 29 11.33 9.86 -3.92
C ASP A 29 10.22 10.06 -2.88
N ASN A 30 8.95 10.11 -3.30
CA ASN A 30 7.84 10.29 -2.38
C ASN A 30 7.51 8.97 -1.66
N LEU A 31 7.87 8.91 -0.38
CA LEU A 31 7.66 7.73 0.48
C LEU A 31 6.17 7.39 0.65
N GLU A 32 5.32 8.39 0.76
CA GLU A 32 3.87 8.22 0.91
C GLU A 32 3.26 7.62 -0.35
N MET A 33 3.66 8.08 -1.54
CA MET A 33 3.21 7.50 -2.81
C MET A 33 3.63 6.03 -2.96
N LYS A 34 4.87 5.70 -2.56
CA LYS A 34 5.34 4.31 -2.52
C LYS A 34 4.51 3.46 -1.56
N TYR A 35 4.16 4.02 -0.40
CA TYR A 35 3.33 3.35 0.59
C TYR A 35 1.95 3.02 0.08
N TRP A 36 1.22 4.01 -0.45
CA TRP A 36 -0.11 3.77 -0.98
C TRP A 36 -0.12 2.83 -2.18
N THR A 37 0.93 2.86 -3.01
CA THR A 37 1.15 1.85 -4.07
C THR A 37 1.22 0.43 -3.48
N ALA A 38 1.99 0.25 -2.40
CA ALA A 38 2.16 -1.05 -1.78
C ALA A 38 0.89 -1.55 -1.07
N ILE A 39 0.13 -0.66 -0.43
CA ILE A 39 -1.20 -0.97 0.13
C ILE A 39 -2.17 -1.40 -0.98
N SER A 40 -2.18 -0.69 -2.11
CA SER A 40 -3.00 -1.06 -3.27
C SER A 40 -2.60 -2.42 -3.85
N LEU A 41 -1.30 -2.73 -3.93
CA LEU A 41 -0.81 -4.05 -4.33
C LEU A 41 -1.26 -5.15 -3.37
N ALA A 42 -1.22 -4.89 -2.05
CA ALA A 42 -1.67 -5.83 -1.04
C ALA A 42 -3.18 -6.14 -1.16
N ASN A 43 -4.02 -5.11 -1.33
CA ASN A 43 -5.46 -5.27 -1.60
C ASN A 43 -5.77 -6.04 -2.89
N ASN A 44 -4.82 -6.09 -3.82
CA ASN A 44 -4.92 -6.81 -5.09
C ASN A 44 -4.43 -8.26 -5.01
N ASN A 45 -4.17 -8.77 -3.81
CA ASN A 45 -3.53 -10.07 -3.59
C ASN A 45 -2.13 -10.18 -4.23
N GLN A 46 -1.48 -9.05 -4.56
CA GLN A 46 -0.13 -9.01 -5.15
C GLN A 46 0.92 -8.86 -4.06
N MET A 47 0.91 -9.75 -3.06
CA MET A 47 1.82 -9.63 -1.92
C MET A 47 3.30 -9.72 -2.30
N GLU A 48 3.65 -10.52 -3.30
CA GLU A 48 5.03 -10.64 -3.78
C GLU A 48 5.62 -9.29 -4.22
N ALA A 49 4.79 -8.40 -4.77
CA ALA A 49 5.19 -7.05 -5.16
C ALA A 49 5.08 -6.03 -4.01
N ALA A 50 4.10 -6.18 -3.11
CA ALA A 50 3.88 -5.26 -2.00
C ALA A 50 4.93 -5.38 -0.88
N LEU A 51 5.33 -6.61 -0.51
CA LEU A 51 6.26 -6.88 0.60
C LEU A 51 7.60 -6.14 0.47
N PRO A 52 8.34 -6.19 -0.66
CA PRO A 52 9.63 -5.49 -0.76
C PRO A 52 9.49 -3.96 -0.65
N LEU A 53 8.39 -3.39 -1.16
CA LEU A 53 8.12 -1.96 -1.03
C LEU A 53 7.84 -1.58 0.42
N LEU A 54 6.94 -2.31 1.09
CA LEU A 54 6.60 -2.07 2.50
C LEU A 54 7.82 -2.23 3.39
N LYS A 55 8.70 -3.18 3.09
CA LYS A 55 9.96 -3.35 3.82
C LYS A 55 10.83 -2.08 3.71
N GLU A 56 11.11 -1.60 2.50
CA GLU A 56 11.91 -0.37 2.29
C GLU A 56 11.29 0.82 3.02
N ILE A 57 9.96 0.93 2.99
CA ILE A 57 9.24 2.03 3.65
C ILE A 57 9.35 1.94 5.17
N PHE A 58 9.17 0.76 5.76
CA PHE A 58 9.26 0.56 7.20
C PHE A 58 10.68 0.74 7.74
N GLU A 59 11.69 0.41 6.94
CA GLU A 59 13.09 0.70 7.25
C GLU A 59 13.37 2.21 7.29
N LYS A 60 12.72 2.99 6.42
CA LYS A 60 12.85 4.45 6.36
C LYS A 60 12.07 5.16 7.47
N ASP A 61 10.83 4.74 7.71
CA ASP A 61 9.99 5.28 8.77
C ASP A 61 9.00 4.22 9.28
N ASN A 62 9.19 3.80 10.53
CA ASN A 62 8.37 2.77 11.16
C ASN A 62 6.94 3.25 11.50
N ASN A 63 6.65 4.56 11.43
CA ASN A 63 5.28 5.07 11.60
C ASN A 63 4.32 4.47 10.55
N TRP A 64 4.82 4.19 9.35
CA TRP A 64 4.04 3.53 8.30
C TRP A 64 3.59 2.12 8.68
N ARG A 65 4.39 1.39 9.48
CA ARG A 65 4.00 0.07 9.99
C ARG A 65 2.83 0.18 10.97
N ILE A 66 2.90 1.16 11.88
CA ILE A 66 1.84 1.44 12.84
C ILE A 66 0.56 1.87 12.12
N LEU A 67 0.68 2.67 11.05
CA LEU A 67 -0.46 3.00 10.21
C LEU A 67 -1.05 1.76 9.55
N THR A 68 -0.22 0.89 8.96
CA THR A 68 -0.67 -0.34 8.28
C THR A 68 -1.50 -1.25 9.19
N GLU A 69 -1.12 -1.37 10.47
CA GLU A 69 -1.85 -2.16 11.46
C GLU A 69 -3.31 -1.71 11.63
N ARG A 70 -3.58 -0.40 11.44
CA ARG A 70 -4.90 0.22 11.67
C ARG A 70 -5.77 0.24 10.42
N LEU A 71 -5.19 0.05 9.23
CA LEU A 71 -5.92 0.14 7.96
C LEU A 71 -7.05 -0.88 7.79
N PRO A 72 -6.95 -2.13 8.30
CA PRO A 72 -8.08 -3.06 8.27
C PRO A 72 -9.28 -2.60 9.08
N GLU A 73 -9.07 -1.90 10.20
CA GLU A 73 -10.17 -1.40 11.05
C GLU A 73 -11.05 -0.34 10.35
N VAL A 74 -10.47 0.37 9.37
CA VAL A 74 -11.13 1.41 8.58
C VAL A 74 -11.42 0.96 7.14
N GLU A 75 -11.35 -0.35 6.87
CA GLU A 75 -11.65 -0.97 5.57
C GLU A 75 -10.78 -0.48 4.38
N VAL A 76 -9.65 0.17 4.66
CA VAL A 76 -8.71 0.64 3.64
C VAL A 76 -7.81 -0.50 3.14
N LEU A 77 -7.46 -1.43 4.03
CA LEU A 77 -6.67 -2.62 3.72
C LEU A 77 -7.49 -3.87 4.01
N ASN A 78 -7.90 -4.59 2.96
CA ASN A 78 -8.72 -5.79 3.05
C ASN A 78 -7.90 -7.02 2.64
N ILE A 79 -7.15 -7.55 3.60
CA ILE A 79 -6.29 -8.74 3.43
C ILE A 79 -6.54 -9.73 4.57
N SER A 80 -6.05 -10.97 4.39
CA SER A 80 -6.12 -11.97 5.46
C SER A 80 -5.26 -11.56 6.67
N GLU A 81 -5.65 -11.99 7.87
CA GLU A 81 -4.85 -11.78 9.08
C GLU A 81 -3.42 -12.34 8.94
N ASN A 82 -3.27 -13.46 8.23
CA ASN A 82 -1.98 -14.06 7.94
C ASN A 82 -1.09 -13.14 7.08
N ASP A 83 -1.67 -12.49 6.06
CA ASP A 83 -0.92 -11.57 5.20
C ASP A 83 -0.63 -10.24 5.91
N LEU A 84 -1.54 -9.76 6.75
CA LEU A 84 -1.29 -8.62 7.62
C LEU A 84 -0.10 -8.90 8.54
N ASN A 85 -0.09 -10.07 9.21
CA ASN A 85 1.01 -10.48 10.06
C ASN A 85 2.34 -10.61 9.29
N LYS A 86 2.33 -11.06 8.03
CA LYS A 86 3.54 -11.07 7.19
C LYS A 86 4.07 -9.66 6.96
N ILE A 87 3.19 -8.71 6.63
CA ILE A 87 3.56 -7.31 6.42
C ILE A 87 4.13 -6.72 7.72
N LEU A 88 3.42 -6.87 8.83
CA LEU A 88 3.83 -6.30 10.13
C LEU A 88 5.09 -6.93 10.72
N ASN A 89 5.51 -8.11 10.26
CA ASN A 89 6.75 -8.77 10.70
C ASN A 89 7.95 -8.57 9.75
N LEU A 90 7.81 -7.76 8.69
CA LEU A 90 8.94 -7.41 7.80
C LEU A 90 10.08 -6.78 8.61
N LYS A 91 11.30 -7.30 8.47
CA LYS A 91 12.51 -6.82 9.15
C LYS A 91 13.49 -6.21 8.17
#